data_AF-A0A2V9VM02-F1
#
_entry.id   AF-A0A2V9VM02-F1
#
_cell.length_a   1.000
_cell.length_b   1.000
_cell.length_c   1.000
_cell.angle_alpha   90.00
_cell.angle_beta   90.00
_cell.angle_gamma   90.00
#
_symmetry.space_group_name_H-M   'P 1'
#
loop_
_entity.id
_entity.type
_entity.pdbx_description
1 polymer ?
#
loop_
_entity_poly.entity_id
_entity_poly.type
_entity_poly.pdbx_seq_one_letter_code
_entity_poly.pdbx_strand_id
1 'polypeptide(L)'
;MTDFTSSSPTGQRFERAVSIMARLRAPGGCPWDREQTFDSIKPYTLEETYEVLEAIDNRDWKELTGELGDLLLQVLFYSQMANEQGMFSIDEVLDRLSSKLVDRHPHVFADVKAETSSDVLRNWEALKAEEKKKRLQAGGAKQGERPENQHSVLAGVSAAIPALLEAYKLSSRAAHVGFDWPNLDGLFEKLEEETEELQEQLEKLPTAGLQSKNEGIAGAGRLQIPEELRGKLEEEVGDLFFVLVNIARYLSLDPESALRKTNRKFKRRFQWIEEQLSAAGREPQQASMESIVIRKCHELDEMRACVALQKEVWNFSDAELVPLRLFVVAEKIGGQIIGAFQGDEMIGFALAVPGARGGHAYLHSQMLAVRKEYRNAGLGRSIKLFQRDDALARNFELMEWTFDPLEIKNAYLNIEKLGAIARRYAVNQYGITSSPLQGGLPTDRLVAEWWLKSKRVLRLLCNGSRPTFEPVKEITVPAEIYEWKASPEGRLRAQELQDRNREEFLKAFSDRLALLGYECDQKGNGKFLLGRWLENWEYAAIGEK
;
A
#
# COMPACT_ATOMS: atom_id res chain seq x y z
N MET A 1 -30.36 -31.61 16.22
CA MET A 1 -30.94 -31.55 14.86
C MET A 1 -31.81 -30.31 14.77
N THR A 2 -31.26 -29.21 14.27
CA THR A 2 -32.03 -28.04 13.88
C THR A 2 -32.64 -28.31 12.51
N ASP A 3 -33.96 -28.24 12.43
CA ASP A 3 -34.75 -28.55 11.24
C ASP A 3 -34.67 -27.38 10.24
N PHE A 4 -34.10 -27.61 9.05
CA PHE A 4 -33.87 -26.60 8.00
C PHE A 4 -35.08 -26.45 7.04
N THR A 5 -36.26 -26.96 7.40
CA THR A 5 -37.38 -27.21 6.47
C THR A 5 -38.35 -26.04 6.24
N SER A 6 -38.02 -24.79 6.63
CA SER A 6 -38.75 -23.61 6.14
C SER A 6 -38.05 -23.04 4.92
N SER A 7 -38.75 -22.84 3.78
CA SER A 7 -38.16 -22.25 2.57
C SER A 7 -37.63 -20.84 2.85
N SER A 8 -36.33 -20.78 3.18
CA SER A 8 -35.63 -19.53 3.45
C SER A 8 -35.77 -18.59 2.25
N PRO A 9 -35.93 -17.27 2.46
CA PRO A 9 -35.87 -16.28 1.39
C PRO A 9 -34.62 -16.42 0.49
N THR A 10 -33.53 -16.99 1.02
CA THR A 10 -32.31 -17.28 0.26
C THR A 10 -32.49 -18.39 -0.77
N GLY A 11 -33.18 -19.49 -0.42
CA GLY A 11 -33.43 -20.59 -1.34
C GLY A 11 -34.24 -20.12 -2.55
N GLN A 12 -35.33 -19.38 -2.31
CA GLN A 12 -36.17 -18.82 -3.37
C GLN A 12 -35.40 -17.86 -4.30
N ARG A 13 -34.47 -17.05 -3.75
CA ARG A 13 -33.63 -16.16 -4.56
C ARG A 13 -32.65 -16.93 -5.44
N PHE A 14 -32.08 -18.02 -4.92
CA PHE A 14 -31.17 -18.87 -5.68
C PHE A 14 -31.90 -19.63 -6.78
N GLU A 15 -33.05 -20.25 -6.47
CA GLU A 15 -33.94 -20.89 -7.45
C GLU A 15 -34.33 -19.93 -8.58
N ARG A 16 -34.64 -18.67 -8.23
CA ARG A 16 -34.89 -17.62 -9.24
C ARG A 16 -33.68 -17.41 -10.16
N ALA A 17 -32.46 -17.30 -9.62
CA ALA A 17 -31.26 -17.13 -10.44
C ALA A 17 -31.01 -18.34 -11.39
N VAL A 18 -31.17 -19.56 -10.88
CA VAL A 18 -31.09 -20.80 -11.67
C VAL A 18 -32.11 -20.77 -12.82
N SER A 19 -33.37 -20.42 -12.52
CA SER A 19 -34.45 -20.35 -13.53
C SER A 19 -34.19 -19.31 -14.61
N ILE A 20 -33.58 -18.16 -14.26
CA ILE A 20 -33.19 -17.12 -15.20
C ILE A 20 -32.11 -17.65 -16.15
N MET A 21 -31.06 -18.29 -15.62
CA MET A 21 -30.00 -18.88 -16.45
C MET A 21 -30.55 -19.93 -17.43
N ALA A 22 -31.41 -20.82 -16.95
CA ALA A 22 -32.07 -21.80 -17.80
C ALA A 22 -32.90 -21.13 -18.92
N ARG A 23 -33.61 -20.03 -18.61
CA ARG A 23 -34.37 -19.26 -19.60
C ARG A 23 -33.48 -18.54 -20.61
N LEU A 24 -32.35 -17.99 -20.18
CA LEU A 24 -31.38 -17.32 -21.06
C LEU A 24 -30.79 -18.29 -22.10
N ARG A 25 -30.53 -19.54 -21.70
CA ARG A 25 -29.97 -20.58 -22.59
C ARG A 25 -31.01 -21.44 -23.33
N ALA A 26 -32.29 -21.35 -22.98
CA ALA A 26 -33.37 -22.06 -23.68
C ALA A 26 -33.56 -21.57 -25.14
N PRO A 27 -34.21 -22.35 -26.01
CA PRO A 27 -34.65 -21.86 -27.33
C PRO A 27 -35.50 -20.59 -27.21
N GLY A 28 -35.11 -19.53 -27.94
CA GLY A 28 -35.72 -18.19 -27.84
C GLY A 28 -35.19 -17.33 -26.69
N GLY A 29 -34.17 -17.80 -25.96
CA GLY A 29 -33.39 -17.02 -25.00
C GLY A 29 -32.33 -16.13 -25.68
N CYS A 30 -31.36 -15.68 -24.90
CA CYS A 30 -30.29 -14.79 -25.36
C CYS A 30 -29.33 -15.52 -26.32
N PRO A 31 -29.08 -14.98 -27.52
CA PRO A 31 -28.16 -15.62 -28.48
C PRO A 31 -26.75 -15.82 -27.93
N TRP A 32 -26.20 -14.81 -27.24
CA TRP A 32 -24.85 -14.87 -26.69
C TRP A 32 -24.72 -15.94 -25.61
N ASP A 33 -25.68 -16.00 -24.67
CA ASP A 33 -25.67 -16.99 -23.59
C ASP A 33 -25.74 -18.42 -24.13
N ARG A 34 -26.52 -18.64 -25.21
CA ARG A 34 -26.69 -19.96 -25.85
C ARG A 34 -25.43 -20.47 -26.56
N GLU A 35 -24.64 -19.57 -27.13
CA GLU A 35 -23.41 -19.92 -27.85
C GLU A 35 -22.23 -20.24 -26.92
N GLN A 36 -22.34 -19.90 -25.63
CA GLN A 36 -21.26 -20.19 -24.68
C GLN A 36 -21.05 -21.69 -24.46
N THR A 37 -19.78 -22.06 -24.28
CA THR A 37 -19.29 -23.41 -24.02
C THR A 37 -18.46 -23.43 -22.73
N PHE A 38 -18.09 -24.62 -22.25
CA PHE A 38 -17.17 -24.73 -21.10
C PHE A 38 -15.86 -23.96 -21.32
N ASP A 39 -15.32 -24.00 -22.55
CA ASP A 39 -14.05 -23.34 -22.87
C ASP A 39 -14.19 -21.82 -22.99
N SER A 40 -15.31 -21.31 -23.52
CA SER A 40 -15.51 -19.87 -23.63
C SER A 40 -15.74 -19.20 -22.28
N ILE A 41 -16.27 -19.92 -21.28
CA ILE A 41 -16.52 -19.41 -19.92
C ILE A 41 -15.27 -19.44 -19.01
N LYS A 42 -14.27 -20.28 -19.30
CA LYS A 42 -13.01 -20.36 -18.51
C LYS A 42 -12.31 -19.02 -18.29
N PRO A 43 -12.05 -18.18 -19.31
CA PRO A 43 -11.36 -16.91 -19.11
C PRO A 43 -12.14 -15.97 -18.17
N TYR A 44 -13.46 -15.86 -18.33
CA TYR A 44 -14.30 -15.07 -17.44
C TYR A 44 -14.26 -15.58 -16.00
N THR A 45 -14.28 -16.90 -15.79
CA THR A 45 -14.14 -17.47 -14.42
C THR A 45 -12.85 -17.05 -13.74
N LEU A 46 -11.75 -16.97 -14.50
CA LEU A 46 -10.47 -16.51 -13.96
C LEU A 46 -10.50 -15.00 -13.66
N GLU A 47 -11.09 -14.21 -14.56
CA GLU A 47 -11.28 -12.77 -14.40
C GLU A 47 -12.12 -12.44 -13.15
N GLU A 48 -13.32 -13.02 -13.02
CA GLU A 48 -14.19 -12.81 -11.84
C GLU A 48 -13.52 -13.25 -10.54
N THR A 49 -12.72 -14.31 -10.58
CA THR A 49 -11.93 -14.73 -9.41
C THR A 49 -10.94 -13.63 -9.01
N TYR A 50 -10.30 -12.98 -9.99
CA TYR A 50 -9.35 -11.91 -9.72
C TYR A 50 -10.02 -10.61 -9.26
N GLU A 51 -11.22 -10.30 -9.76
CA GLU A 51 -12.02 -9.14 -9.33
C GLU A 51 -12.53 -9.32 -7.89
N VAL A 52 -13.02 -10.52 -7.52
CA VAL A 52 -13.34 -10.85 -6.12
C VAL A 52 -12.13 -10.62 -5.22
N LEU A 53 -10.96 -11.12 -5.64
CA LEU A 53 -9.72 -10.91 -4.88
C LEU A 53 -9.37 -9.42 -4.76
N GLU A 54 -9.53 -8.65 -5.84
CA GLU A 54 -9.28 -7.20 -5.85
C GLU A 54 -10.22 -6.43 -4.90
N ALA A 55 -11.53 -6.73 -4.92
CA ALA A 55 -12.50 -6.12 -4.03
C ALA A 55 -12.18 -6.38 -2.55
N ILE A 56 -11.81 -7.63 -2.19
CA ILE A 56 -11.34 -7.98 -0.83
C ILE A 56 -10.08 -7.19 -0.48
N ASP A 57 -9.13 -7.15 -1.40
CA ASP A 57 -7.83 -6.52 -1.23
C ASP A 57 -7.91 -4.99 -1.08
N ASN A 58 -8.95 -4.37 -1.65
CA ASN A 58 -9.26 -2.95 -1.55
C ASN A 58 -10.23 -2.64 -0.39
N ARG A 59 -10.74 -3.67 0.32
CA ARG A 59 -11.82 -3.57 1.31
C ARG A 59 -13.08 -2.89 0.77
N ASP A 60 -13.33 -3.03 -0.53
CA ASP A 60 -14.55 -2.54 -1.15
C ASP A 60 -15.66 -3.56 -0.93
N TRP A 61 -16.25 -3.53 0.26
CA TRP A 61 -17.30 -4.46 0.65
C TRP A 61 -18.59 -4.27 -0.16
N LYS A 62 -18.75 -3.09 -0.78
CA LYS A 62 -19.90 -2.82 -1.64
C LYS A 62 -19.74 -3.56 -2.97
N GLU A 63 -18.56 -3.42 -3.59
CA GLU A 63 -18.27 -4.10 -4.86
C GLU A 63 -18.17 -5.61 -4.70
N LEU A 64 -17.60 -6.09 -3.60
CA LEU A 64 -17.45 -7.53 -3.32
C LEU A 64 -18.76 -8.32 -3.47
N THR A 65 -19.90 -7.70 -3.16
CA THR A 65 -21.21 -8.36 -3.30
C THR A 65 -21.58 -8.60 -4.77
N GLY A 66 -21.21 -7.67 -5.67
CA GLY A 66 -21.34 -7.82 -7.12
C GLY A 66 -20.43 -8.91 -7.66
N GLU A 67 -19.13 -8.81 -7.36
CA GLU A 67 -18.11 -9.77 -7.84
C GLU A 67 -18.39 -11.22 -7.40
N LEU A 68 -18.87 -11.42 -6.16
CA LEU A 68 -19.31 -12.75 -5.70
C LEU A 68 -20.53 -13.26 -6.47
N GLY A 69 -21.40 -12.36 -6.92
CA GLY A 69 -22.53 -12.65 -7.79
C GLY A 69 -22.07 -13.07 -9.18
N ASP A 70 -21.09 -12.38 -9.75
CA ASP A 70 -20.54 -12.69 -11.08
C ASP A 70 -19.71 -13.97 -11.08
N LEU A 71 -18.98 -14.26 -10.00
CA LEU A 71 -18.36 -15.57 -9.81
C LEU A 71 -19.41 -16.70 -9.70
N LEU A 72 -20.52 -16.45 -9.00
CA LEU A 72 -21.63 -17.40 -8.91
C LEU A 72 -22.33 -17.61 -10.26
N LEU A 73 -22.45 -16.55 -11.08
CA LEU A 73 -22.97 -16.63 -12.44
C LEU A 73 -22.20 -17.65 -13.28
N GLN A 74 -20.86 -17.71 -13.15
CA GLN A 74 -20.04 -18.70 -13.85
C GLN A 74 -20.39 -20.13 -13.43
N VAL A 75 -20.61 -20.38 -12.13
CA VAL A 75 -21.05 -21.69 -11.61
C VAL A 75 -22.41 -22.08 -12.18
N LEU A 76 -23.34 -21.14 -12.30
CA LEU A 76 -24.65 -21.37 -12.90
C LEU A 76 -24.54 -21.69 -14.40
N PHE A 77 -23.68 -20.98 -15.13
CA PHE A 77 -23.39 -21.27 -16.54
C PHE A 77 -22.89 -22.71 -16.73
N TYR A 78 -21.87 -23.12 -15.97
CA TYR A 78 -21.33 -24.47 -16.05
C TYR A 78 -22.36 -25.54 -15.71
N SER A 79 -23.14 -25.32 -14.65
CA SER A 79 -24.15 -26.26 -14.21
C SER A 79 -25.30 -26.38 -15.22
N GLN A 80 -25.72 -25.27 -15.83
CA GLN A 80 -26.74 -25.26 -16.86
C GLN A 80 -26.26 -25.95 -18.14
N MET A 81 -25.04 -25.69 -18.60
CA MET A 81 -24.43 -26.38 -19.75
C MET A 81 -24.26 -27.89 -19.51
N ALA A 82 -23.83 -28.29 -18.31
CA ALA A 82 -23.71 -29.69 -17.94
C ALA A 82 -25.06 -30.39 -17.89
N ASN A 83 -26.10 -29.72 -17.40
CA ASN A 83 -27.46 -30.23 -17.35
C ASN A 83 -28.06 -30.41 -18.75
N GLU A 84 -27.82 -29.45 -19.66
CA GLU A 84 -28.19 -29.55 -21.08
C GLU A 84 -27.59 -30.79 -21.78
N GLN A 85 -26.42 -31.23 -21.31
CA GLN A 85 -25.71 -32.41 -21.82
C GLN A 85 -25.99 -33.69 -21.02
N GLY A 86 -26.87 -33.65 -20.01
CA GLY A 86 -27.19 -34.79 -19.15
C GLY A 86 -26.02 -35.26 -18.27
N MET A 87 -25.05 -34.39 -17.98
CA MET A 87 -23.85 -34.73 -17.20
C MET A 87 -24.07 -34.59 -15.69
N PHE A 88 -24.51 -33.41 -15.24
CA PHE A 88 -24.88 -33.11 -13.85
C PHE A 88 -25.70 -31.82 -13.79
N SER A 89 -26.47 -31.61 -12.72
CA SER A 89 -27.22 -30.38 -12.47
C SER A 89 -26.62 -29.51 -11.35
N ILE A 90 -27.18 -28.30 -11.16
CA ILE A 90 -26.83 -27.45 -10.01
C ILE A 90 -27.20 -28.11 -8.68
N ASP A 91 -28.27 -28.91 -8.64
CA ASP A 91 -28.69 -29.64 -7.44
C ASP A 91 -27.61 -30.65 -7.01
N GLU A 92 -27.04 -31.39 -7.97
CA GLU A 92 -25.93 -32.29 -7.71
C GLU A 92 -24.67 -31.56 -7.21
N VAL A 93 -24.41 -30.35 -7.73
CA VAL A 93 -23.30 -29.50 -7.24
C VAL A 93 -23.53 -29.10 -5.78
N LEU A 94 -24.75 -28.67 -5.44
CA LEU A 94 -25.13 -28.28 -4.08
C LEU A 94 -25.12 -29.46 -3.10
N ASP A 95 -25.59 -30.63 -3.52
CA ASP A 95 -25.56 -31.86 -2.71
C ASP A 95 -24.12 -32.28 -2.41
N ARG A 96 -23.24 -32.23 -3.42
CA ARG A 96 -21.81 -32.52 -3.25
C ARG A 96 -21.13 -31.49 -2.34
N LEU A 97 -21.46 -30.21 -2.47
CA LEU A 97 -20.93 -29.16 -1.60
C LEU A 97 -21.39 -29.38 -0.15
N SER A 98 -22.68 -29.62 0.06
CA SER A 98 -23.27 -29.80 1.38
C SER A 98 -22.70 -31.03 2.08
N SER A 99 -22.64 -32.17 1.39
CA SER A 99 -22.03 -33.41 1.90
C SER A 99 -20.58 -33.16 2.29
N LYS A 100 -19.81 -32.47 1.43
CA LYS A 100 -18.40 -32.14 1.68
C LYS A 100 -18.21 -31.19 2.86
N LEU A 101 -19.11 -30.24 3.08
CA LEU A 101 -19.08 -29.36 4.24
C LEU A 101 -19.35 -30.13 5.53
N VAL A 102 -20.30 -31.07 5.52
CA VAL A 102 -20.57 -31.94 6.67
C VAL A 102 -19.39 -32.86 6.95
N ASP A 103 -18.91 -33.58 5.93
CA ASP A 103 -17.83 -34.56 6.04
C ASP A 103 -16.50 -33.93 6.50
N ARG A 104 -16.23 -32.67 6.12
CA ARG A 104 -15.02 -31.95 6.53
C ARG A 104 -15.09 -31.33 7.92
N HIS A 105 -16.27 -31.29 8.54
CA HIS A 105 -16.43 -30.75 9.88
C HIS A 105 -17.02 -31.79 10.83
N PRO A 106 -16.35 -32.95 11.01
CA PRO A 106 -16.82 -33.98 11.94
C PRO A 106 -16.77 -33.50 13.39
N HIS A 107 -16.11 -32.38 13.69
CA HIS A 107 -16.13 -31.73 15.00
C HIS A 107 -17.34 -30.81 15.23
N VAL A 108 -18.07 -30.48 14.16
CA VAL A 108 -19.33 -29.73 14.22
C VAL A 108 -20.52 -30.67 14.07
N PHE A 109 -20.41 -31.65 13.16
CA PHE A 109 -21.52 -32.52 12.75
C PHE A 109 -21.40 -33.98 13.23
N ALA A 110 -20.31 -34.35 13.92
CA ALA A 110 -20.11 -35.69 14.51
C ALA A 110 -19.36 -35.58 15.86
N ASP A 111 -18.83 -36.70 16.37
CA ASP A 111 -18.23 -36.80 17.72
C ASP A 111 -16.70 -36.59 17.76
N VAL A 112 -16.11 -35.89 16.77
CA VAL A 112 -14.66 -35.62 16.78
C VAL A 112 -14.36 -34.37 17.59
N LYS A 113 -13.41 -34.42 18.53
CA LYS A 113 -12.97 -33.21 19.25
C LYS A 113 -11.91 -32.45 18.46
N ALA A 114 -12.11 -31.15 18.30
CA ALA A 114 -11.10 -30.21 17.85
C ALA A 114 -11.23 -28.92 18.67
N GLU A 115 -10.22 -28.58 19.46
CA GLU A 115 -10.26 -27.43 20.38
C GLU A 115 -9.53 -26.20 19.79
N THR A 116 -8.65 -26.42 18.80
CA THR A 116 -7.87 -25.36 18.16
C THR A 116 -8.03 -25.36 16.63
N SER A 117 -7.76 -24.22 16.00
CA SER A 117 -7.72 -24.12 14.53
C SER A 117 -6.68 -25.05 13.90
N SER A 118 -5.57 -25.31 14.59
CA SER A 118 -4.56 -26.30 14.17
C SER A 118 -5.10 -27.73 14.16
N ASP A 119 -5.93 -28.10 15.14
CA ASP A 119 -6.55 -29.45 15.17
C ASP A 119 -7.52 -29.63 14.01
N VAL A 120 -8.29 -28.58 13.68
CA VAL A 120 -9.20 -28.56 12.53
C VAL A 120 -8.44 -28.71 11.22
N LEU A 121 -7.35 -27.96 11.03
CA LEU A 121 -6.53 -28.04 9.82
C LEU A 121 -5.92 -29.44 9.62
N ARG A 122 -5.41 -30.06 10.69
CA ARG A 122 -4.86 -31.42 10.64
C ARG A 122 -5.93 -32.45 10.26
N ASN A 123 -7.14 -32.32 10.82
CA ASN A 123 -8.27 -33.18 10.46
C ASN A 123 -8.70 -32.99 9.00
N TRP A 124 -8.71 -31.75 8.49
CA TRP A 124 -8.98 -31.46 7.09
C TRP A 124 -7.98 -32.09 6.13
N GLU A 125 -6.68 -32.02 6.45
CA GLU A 125 -5.63 -32.62 5.62
C GLU A 125 -5.76 -34.15 5.57
N ALA A 126 -6.02 -34.79 6.72
CA ALA A 126 -6.26 -36.23 6.80
C ALA A 126 -7.47 -36.66 5.95
N LEU A 127 -8.59 -35.93 6.06
CA LEU A 127 -9.80 -36.21 5.28
C LEU A 127 -9.59 -35.99 3.77
N LYS A 128 -8.85 -34.95 3.36
CA LYS A 128 -8.48 -34.73 1.96
C LYS A 128 -7.62 -35.88 1.41
N ALA A 129 -6.68 -36.39 2.20
CA ALA A 129 -5.83 -37.51 1.80
C ALA A 129 -6.64 -38.80 1.63
N GLU A 130 -7.61 -39.06 2.50
CA GLU A 130 -8.51 -40.20 2.42
C GLU A 130 -9.49 -40.10 1.24
N GLU A 131 -10.04 -38.91 0.97
CA GLU A 131 -10.88 -38.61 -0.21
C GLU A 131 -10.11 -38.91 -1.51
N LYS A 132 -8.82 -38.54 -1.57
CA LYS A 132 -7.94 -38.84 -2.71
C LYS A 132 -7.71 -40.34 -2.89
N LYS A 133 -7.49 -41.10 -1.79
CA LYS A 133 -7.35 -42.57 -1.82
C LYS A 133 -8.64 -43.25 -2.31
N LYS A 134 -9.80 -42.84 -1.82
CA LYS A 134 -11.10 -43.39 -2.26
C LYS A 134 -11.37 -43.13 -3.75
N ARG A 135 -11.02 -41.94 -4.25
CA ARG A 135 -11.11 -41.61 -5.69
C ARG A 135 -10.19 -42.46 -6.58
N LEU A 136 -8.95 -42.71 -6.12
CA LEU A 136 -8.00 -43.57 -6.83
C LEU A 136 -8.48 -45.03 -6.86
N GLN A 137 -9.12 -45.51 -5.78
CA GLN A 137 -9.69 -46.86 -5.71
C GLN A 137 -10.99 -47.03 -6.52
N ALA A 138 -11.76 -45.96 -6.73
CA ALA A 138 -13.02 -45.97 -7.48
C ALA A 138 -12.85 -45.90 -9.02
N GLY A 139 -11.63 -46.06 -9.55
CA GLY A 139 -11.39 -46.23 -10.99
C GLY A 139 -11.49 -44.95 -11.85
N GLY A 140 -11.48 -43.77 -11.24
CA GLY A 140 -11.51 -42.48 -11.96
C GLY A 140 -10.15 -42.08 -12.54
N ALA A 141 -9.58 -42.87 -13.45
CA ALA A 141 -8.44 -42.44 -14.25
C ALA A 141 -8.91 -41.34 -15.23
N LYS A 142 -8.28 -40.17 -15.19
CA LYS A 142 -8.50 -39.13 -16.20
C LYS A 142 -8.07 -39.66 -17.57
N GLN A 143 -8.97 -39.61 -18.56
CA GLN A 143 -8.59 -39.82 -19.96
C GLN A 143 -7.58 -38.72 -20.34
N GLY A 144 -6.32 -39.11 -20.55
CA GLY A 144 -5.22 -38.22 -20.97
C GLY A 144 -3.92 -38.33 -20.17
N GLU A 145 -3.91 -38.99 -19.01
CA GLU A 145 -2.66 -39.20 -18.26
C GLU A 145 -1.92 -40.44 -18.81
N ARG A 146 -0.68 -40.23 -19.29
CA ARG A 146 0.25 -41.34 -19.60
C ARG A 146 0.42 -42.19 -18.32
N PRO A 147 0.41 -43.54 -18.41
CA PRO A 147 0.41 -44.44 -17.25
C PRO A 147 1.61 -44.27 -16.30
N GLU A 148 2.65 -43.55 -16.71
CA GLU A 148 3.85 -43.26 -15.93
C GLU A 148 3.66 -42.19 -14.84
N ASN A 149 2.59 -41.37 -14.90
CA ASN A 149 2.39 -40.22 -13.98
C ASN A 149 1.53 -40.51 -12.74
N GLN A 150 0.98 -41.72 -12.60
CA GLN A 150 0.07 -42.07 -11.49
C GLN A 150 0.77 -42.25 -10.14
N HIS A 151 2.11 -42.39 -10.13
CA HIS A 151 2.93 -42.58 -8.93
C HIS A 151 3.75 -41.36 -8.49
N SER A 152 3.63 -40.21 -9.19
CA SER A 152 4.39 -39.01 -8.83
C SER A 152 3.80 -38.31 -7.60
N VAL A 153 4.66 -37.93 -6.64
CA VAL A 153 4.29 -37.07 -5.48
C VAL A 153 3.69 -35.73 -5.96
N LEU A 154 4.10 -35.27 -7.14
CA LEU A 154 3.68 -34.02 -7.75
C LEU A 154 2.39 -34.16 -8.59
N ALA A 155 1.84 -35.37 -8.75
CA ALA A 155 0.67 -35.63 -9.60
C ALA A 155 -0.58 -34.83 -9.18
N GLY A 156 -1.13 -34.05 -10.11
CA GLY A 156 -2.34 -33.24 -9.91
C GLY A 156 -2.09 -31.78 -9.48
N VAL A 157 -0.89 -31.24 -9.66
CA VAL A 157 -0.71 -29.79 -9.84
C VAL A 157 -1.07 -29.47 -11.29
N SER A 158 -1.97 -28.51 -11.51
CA SER A 158 -2.38 -28.12 -12.86
C SER A 158 -1.44 -27.03 -13.36
N ALA A 159 -0.92 -27.17 -14.57
CA ALA A 159 -0.12 -26.14 -15.25
C ALA A 159 -0.96 -24.90 -15.68
N ALA A 160 -2.27 -24.90 -15.44
CA ALA A 160 -3.16 -23.79 -15.80
C ALA A 160 -3.27 -22.71 -14.70
N ILE A 161 -2.54 -22.85 -13.59
CA ILE A 161 -2.48 -21.86 -12.50
C ILE A 161 -1.27 -20.92 -12.70
N PRO A 162 -1.26 -19.73 -12.09
CA PRO A 162 -0.11 -18.83 -12.14
C PRO A 162 1.18 -19.49 -11.65
N ALA A 163 2.31 -19.17 -12.29
CA ALA A 163 3.60 -19.83 -12.08
C ALA A 163 4.08 -19.78 -10.62
N LEU A 164 3.87 -18.67 -9.90
CA LEU A 164 4.26 -18.57 -8.48
C LEU A 164 3.42 -19.50 -7.60
N LEU A 165 2.12 -19.62 -7.90
CA LEU A 165 1.23 -20.54 -7.20
C LEU A 165 1.51 -22.01 -7.55
N GLU A 166 1.94 -22.27 -8.79
CA GLU A 166 2.43 -23.58 -9.21
C GLU A 166 3.69 -23.97 -8.44
N ALA A 167 4.72 -23.13 -8.44
CA ALA A 167 5.94 -23.32 -7.67
C ALA A 167 5.67 -23.53 -6.17
N TYR A 168 4.73 -22.77 -5.60
CA TYR A 168 4.30 -22.91 -4.21
C TYR A 168 3.69 -24.29 -3.94
N LYS A 169 2.82 -24.78 -4.85
CA LYS A 169 2.18 -26.10 -4.70
C LYS A 169 3.17 -27.25 -4.92
N LEU A 170 4.10 -27.10 -5.86
CA LEU A 170 5.15 -28.08 -6.12
C LEU A 170 6.05 -28.23 -4.89
N SER A 171 6.59 -27.13 -4.39
CA SER A 171 7.44 -27.11 -3.19
C SER A 171 6.71 -27.59 -1.94
N SER A 172 5.45 -27.17 -1.72
CA SER A 172 4.64 -27.64 -0.59
C SER A 172 4.43 -29.16 -0.60
N ARG A 173 4.27 -29.77 -1.77
CA ARG A 173 4.14 -31.23 -1.89
C ARG A 173 5.45 -31.97 -1.67
N ALA A 174 6.57 -31.43 -2.16
CA ALA A 174 7.89 -31.98 -1.90
C ALA A 174 8.20 -31.96 -0.40
N ALA A 175 7.90 -30.84 0.28
CA ALA A 175 8.04 -30.71 1.71
C ALA A 175 7.20 -31.74 2.49
N HIS A 176 5.99 -32.03 2.02
CA HIS A 176 5.08 -32.98 2.67
C HIS A 176 5.61 -34.42 2.70
N VAL A 177 6.53 -34.79 1.81
CA VAL A 177 7.21 -36.10 1.82
C VAL A 177 8.59 -36.05 2.47
N GLY A 178 8.91 -34.95 3.16
CA GLY A 178 10.17 -34.75 3.88
C GLY A 178 11.32 -34.20 3.01
N PHE A 179 11.05 -33.81 1.77
CA PHE A 179 12.02 -33.12 0.92
C PHE A 179 11.85 -31.61 1.10
N ASP A 180 12.44 -31.06 2.17
CA ASP A 180 12.38 -29.64 2.53
C ASP A 180 13.71 -29.15 3.11
N TRP A 181 13.90 -27.83 3.15
CA TRP A 181 15.03 -27.19 3.80
C TRP A 181 14.89 -27.30 5.33
N PRO A 182 16.00 -27.55 6.06
CA PRO A 182 15.95 -27.75 7.50
C PRO A 182 15.66 -26.46 8.28
N ASN A 183 16.06 -25.30 7.75
CA ASN A 183 15.90 -23.99 8.36
C ASN A 183 15.82 -22.89 7.29
N LEU A 184 15.53 -21.66 7.74
CA LEU A 184 15.43 -20.50 6.88
C LEU A 184 16.80 -20.03 6.36
N ASP A 185 17.88 -20.24 7.13
CA ASP A 185 19.23 -19.82 6.75
C ASP A 185 19.67 -20.51 5.45
N GLY A 186 19.42 -21.82 5.31
CA GLY A 186 19.74 -22.56 4.10
C GLY A 186 18.95 -22.13 2.85
N LEU A 187 17.80 -21.46 3.03
CA LEU A 187 17.07 -20.83 1.92
C LEU A 187 17.72 -19.52 1.47
N PHE A 188 18.28 -18.75 2.40
CA PHE A 188 19.02 -17.53 2.07
C PHE A 188 20.41 -17.84 1.49
N GLU A 189 21.09 -18.87 1.99
CA GLU A 189 22.32 -19.39 1.37
C GLU A 189 22.06 -19.80 -0.09
N LYS A 190 20.95 -20.51 -0.35
CA LYS A 190 20.56 -20.85 -1.72
C LYS A 190 20.21 -19.62 -2.56
N LEU A 191 19.55 -18.62 -1.97
CA LEU A 191 19.26 -17.36 -2.67
C LEU A 191 20.54 -16.61 -3.07
N GLU A 192 21.56 -16.62 -2.21
CA GLU A 192 22.88 -16.07 -2.51
C GLU A 192 23.56 -16.86 -3.65
N GLU A 193 23.54 -18.19 -3.59
CA GLU A 193 24.04 -19.08 -4.65
C GLU A 193 23.39 -18.77 -6.01
N GLU A 194 22.06 -18.77 -6.11
CA GLU A 194 21.35 -18.44 -7.37
C GLU A 194 21.65 -17.01 -7.87
N THR A 195 21.92 -16.08 -6.94
CA THR A 195 22.29 -14.71 -7.29
C THR A 195 23.71 -14.65 -7.88
N GLU A 196 24.63 -15.41 -7.32
CA GLU A 196 26.01 -15.55 -7.81
C GLU A 196 26.02 -16.23 -9.20
N GLU A 197 25.27 -17.31 -9.39
CA GLU A 197 25.15 -18.00 -10.69
C GLU A 197 24.61 -17.07 -11.79
N LEU A 198 23.58 -16.27 -11.48
CA LEU A 198 23.09 -15.22 -12.39
C LEU A 198 24.17 -14.18 -12.71
N GLN A 199 24.92 -13.72 -11.71
CA GLN A 199 26.01 -12.75 -11.91
C GLN A 199 27.10 -13.31 -12.83
N GLU A 200 27.51 -14.57 -12.64
CA GLU A 200 28.49 -15.24 -13.51
C GLU A 200 28.02 -15.34 -14.96
N GLN A 201 26.72 -15.58 -15.20
CA GLN A 201 26.18 -15.56 -16.57
C GLN A 201 26.21 -14.14 -17.16
N LEU A 202 25.93 -13.11 -16.35
CA LEU A 202 25.96 -11.71 -16.80
C LEU A 202 27.38 -11.23 -17.14
N GLU A 203 28.42 -11.73 -16.48
CA GLU A 203 29.82 -11.42 -16.82
C GLU A 203 30.21 -11.87 -18.23
N LYS A 204 29.51 -12.87 -18.78
CA LYS A 204 29.73 -13.39 -20.14
C LYS A 204 29.09 -12.50 -21.21
N LEU A 205 28.36 -11.44 -20.83
CA LEU A 205 27.81 -10.46 -21.77
C LEU A 205 28.93 -9.55 -22.31
N PRO A 206 28.97 -9.30 -23.64
CA PRO A 206 29.92 -8.36 -24.20
C PRO A 206 29.69 -6.95 -23.61
N THR A 207 30.75 -6.37 -23.03
CA THR A 207 30.75 -5.10 -22.28
C THR A 207 30.23 -3.89 -23.10
N ALA A 208 30.14 -4.02 -24.43
CA ALA A 208 29.67 -2.99 -25.34
C ALA A 208 28.13 -2.77 -25.36
N GLY A 209 27.35 -3.52 -24.56
CA GLY A 209 25.87 -3.48 -24.58
C GLY A 209 25.16 -2.99 -23.32
N LEU A 210 25.87 -2.73 -22.21
CA LEU A 210 25.24 -2.33 -20.93
C LEU A 210 24.89 -0.84 -20.84
N GLN A 211 25.27 -0.03 -21.84
CA GLN A 211 24.80 1.35 -21.96
C GLN A 211 23.57 1.39 -22.87
N SER A 212 22.39 1.46 -22.25
CA SER A 212 21.18 1.88 -22.95
C SER A 212 21.40 3.29 -23.50
N LYS A 213 21.63 3.41 -24.81
CA LYS A 213 21.55 4.72 -25.46
C LYS A 213 20.10 5.17 -25.37
N ASN A 214 19.88 6.20 -24.58
CA ASN A 214 18.60 6.86 -24.34
C ASN A 214 17.96 7.32 -25.65
N GLU A 215 17.08 6.51 -26.22
CA GLU A 215 16.01 6.98 -27.09
C GLU A 215 14.72 6.25 -26.70
N GLY A 216 13.67 7.04 -26.44
CA GLY A 216 12.40 6.56 -25.94
C GLY A 216 11.72 5.55 -26.87
N ILE A 217 10.68 4.94 -26.30
CA ILE A 217 9.88 3.79 -26.77
C ILE A 217 10.43 2.48 -26.18
N ALA A 218 9.57 1.78 -25.44
CA ALA A 218 9.79 0.41 -24.96
C ALA A 218 10.17 -0.48 -26.15
N GLY A 219 11.48 -0.68 -26.37
CA GLY A 219 12.02 -1.44 -27.49
C GLY A 219 13.30 -0.91 -28.15
N ALA A 220 13.72 0.32 -27.91
CA ALA A 220 14.95 0.86 -28.51
C ALA A 220 16.17 0.65 -27.61
N GLY A 221 16.88 -0.47 -27.83
CA GLY A 221 18.10 -0.84 -27.10
C GLY A 221 18.04 -2.19 -26.40
N ARG A 222 17.38 -3.21 -26.99
CA ARG A 222 17.46 -4.57 -26.44
C ARG A 222 18.93 -5.00 -26.40
N LEU A 223 19.43 -5.33 -25.21
CA LEU A 223 20.67 -6.10 -25.08
C LEU A 223 20.55 -7.31 -26.03
N GLN A 224 21.45 -7.41 -27.01
CA GLN A 224 21.53 -8.60 -27.84
C GLN A 224 22.21 -9.70 -27.03
N ILE A 225 21.39 -10.43 -26.28
CA ILE A 225 21.84 -11.62 -25.55
C ILE A 225 21.96 -12.76 -26.57
N PRO A 226 23.12 -13.42 -26.70
CA PRO A 226 23.27 -14.62 -27.52
C PRO A 226 22.23 -15.68 -27.11
N GLU A 227 21.64 -16.39 -28.07
CA GLU A 227 20.53 -17.33 -27.79
C GLU A 227 20.94 -18.42 -26.78
N GLU A 228 22.19 -18.90 -26.85
CA GLU A 228 22.75 -19.86 -25.90
C GLU A 228 22.87 -19.30 -24.47
N LEU A 229 23.10 -17.99 -24.32
CA LEU A 229 23.19 -17.34 -23.02
C LEU A 229 21.80 -16.96 -22.49
N ARG A 230 20.83 -16.68 -23.37
CA ARG A 230 19.44 -16.41 -22.98
C ARG A 230 18.85 -17.57 -22.20
N GLY A 231 19.01 -18.80 -22.71
CA GLY A 231 18.48 -19.99 -22.03
C GLY A 231 19.04 -20.15 -20.62
N LYS A 232 20.35 -19.91 -20.45
CA LYS A 232 20.99 -19.94 -19.12
C LYS A 232 20.47 -18.85 -18.22
N LEU A 233 20.40 -17.60 -18.69
CA LEU A 233 19.85 -16.49 -17.90
C LEU A 233 18.38 -16.73 -17.50
N GLU A 234 17.57 -17.35 -18.36
CA GLU A 234 16.19 -17.73 -18.03
C GLU A 234 16.14 -18.81 -16.94
N GLU A 235 17.07 -19.76 -16.95
CA GLU A 235 17.25 -20.78 -15.89
C GLU A 235 17.58 -20.12 -14.55
N GLU A 236 18.66 -19.33 -14.47
CA GLU A 236 19.08 -18.68 -13.21
C GLU A 236 17.99 -17.76 -12.64
N VAL A 237 17.30 -17.00 -13.50
CA VAL A 237 16.18 -16.13 -13.07
C VAL A 237 14.99 -16.97 -12.59
N GLY A 238 14.73 -18.10 -13.23
CA GLY A 238 13.69 -19.05 -12.82
C GLY A 238 13.96 -19.60 -11.43
N ASP A 239 15.20 -20.00 -11.16
CA ASP A 239 15.61 -20.57 -9.87
C ASP A 239 15.58 -19.53 -8.75
N LEU A 240 15.97 -18.27 -9.02
CA LEU A 240 15.75 -17.16 -8.09
C LEU A 240 14.27 -17.02 -7.69
N PHE A 241 13.34 -17.04 -8.66
CA PHE A 241 11.92 -17.00 -8.35
C PHE A 241 11.47 -18.21 -7.54
N PHE A 242 11.99 -19.40 -7.84
CA PHE A 242 11.66 -20.63 -7.13
C PHE A 242 12.14 -20.61 -5.67
N VAL A 243 13.35 -20.11 -5.40
CA VAL A 243 13.88 -19.91 -4.04
C VAL A 243 13.04 -18.87 -3.28
N LEU A 244 12.70 -17.74 -3.91
CA LEU A 244 11.82 -16.73 -3.30
C LEU A 244 10.43 -17.28 -2.94
N VAL A 245 9.87 -18.15 -3.78
CA VAL A 245 8.62 -18.87 -3.49
C VAL A 245 8.78 -19.79 -2.29
N ASN A 246 9.91 -20.47 -2.16
CA ASN A 246 10.18 -21.33 -1.00
C ASN A 246 10.38 -20.54 0.29
N ILE A 247 11.04 -19.37 0.24
CA ILE A 247 11.12 -18.44 1.37
C ILE A 247 9.71 -17.99 1.79
N ALA A 248 8.87 -17.59 0.83
CA ALA A 248 7.48 -17.21 1.10
C ALA A 248 6.70 -18.38 1.75
N ARG A 249 6.86 -19.61 1.22
CA ARG A 249 6.24 -20.82 1.78
C ARG A 249 6.69 -21.09 3.21
N TYR A 250 7.99 -21.01 3.51
CA TYR A 250 8.53 -21.22 4.85
C TYR A 250 7.93 -20.22 5.85
N LEU A 251 7.73 -18.98 5.41
CA LEU A 251 7.07 -17.90 6.18
C LEU A 251 5.54 -18.00 6.21
N SER A 252 4.95 -19.04 5.63
CA SER A 252 3.49 -19.22 5.51
C SER A 252 2.79 -18.07 4.75
N LEU A 253 3.47 -17.50 3.76
CA LEU A 253 2.97 -16.45 2.89
C LEU A 253 2.60 -17.02 1.52
N ASP A 254 1.48 -16.55 0.94
CA ASP A 254 1.13 -16.84 -0.45
C ASP A 254 1.93 -15.89 -1.39
N PRO A 255 2.84 -16.42 -2.24
CA PRO A 255 3.75 -15.60 -3.03
C PRO A 255 3.03 -14.78 -4.10
N GLU A 256 1.97 -15.33 -4.69
CA GLU A 256 1.15 -14.63 -5.69
C GLU A 256 0.48 -13.40 -5.07
N SER A 257 -0.18 -13.56 -3.92
CA SER A 257 -0.78 -12.46 -3.17
C SER A 257 0.24 -11.42 -2.71
N ALA A 258 1.43 -11.87 -2.29
CA ALA A 258 2.52 -10.98 -1.88
C ALA A 258 2.99 -10.09 -3.03
N LEU A 259 3.19 -10.68 -4.23
CA LEU A 259 3.58 -9.93 -5.42
C LEU A 259 2.45 -8.99 -5.88
N ARG A 260 1.20 -9.43 -5.89
CA ARG A 260 0.04 -8.57 -6.22
C ARG A 260 -0.04 -7.32 -5.32
N LYS A 261 0.21 -7.46 -4.01
CA LYS A 261 0.29 -6.32 -3.08
C LYS A 261 1.41 -5.34 -3.46
N THR A 262 2.58 -5.85 -3.84
CA THR A 262 3.71 -5.03 -4.29
C THR A 262 3.41 -4.32 -5.61
N ASN A 263 2.80 -5.01 -6.58
CA ASN A 263 2.39 -4.41 -7.85
C ASN A 263 1.38 -3.27 -7.65
N ARG A 264 0.41 -3.42 -6.75
CA ARG A 264 -0.53 -2.34 -6.38
C ARG A 264 0.18 -1.15 -5.73
N LYS A 265 1.18 -1.39 -4.88
CA LYS A 265 1.99 -0.32 -4.27
C LYS A 265 2.76 0.44 -5.36
N PHE A 266 3.34 -0.27 -6.33
CA PHE A 266 4.02 0.35 -7.46
C PHE A 266 3.05 1.14 -8.35
N LYS A 267 1.92 0.54 -8.77
CA LYS A 267 0.88 1.18 -9.60
C LYS A 267 0.40 2.49 -8.97
N ARG A 268 0.06 2.48 -7.68
CA ARG A 268 -0.35 3.70 -6.95
C ARG A 268 0.73 4.78 -6.95
N ARG A 269 1.99 4.40 -6.75
CA ARG A 269 3.12 5.34 -6.78
C ARG A 269 3.31 5.93 -8.17
N PHE A 270 3.22 5.10 -9.21
CA PHE A 270 3.42 5.52 -10.60
C PHE A 270 2.26 6.41 -11.09
N GLN A 271 1.02 6.03 -10.83
CA GLN A 271 -0.17 6.85 -11.14
C GLN A 271 -0.09 8.22 -10.49
N TRP A 272 0.38 8.29 -9.24
CA TRP A 272 0.62 9.57 -8.59
C TRP A 272 1.68 10.42 -9.31
N ILE A 273 2.76 9.79 -9.81
CA ILE A 273 3.78 10.48 -10.63
C ILE A 273 3.15 11.01 -11.93
N GLU A 274 2.33 10.20 -12.61
CA GLU A 274 1.61 10.61 -13.82
C GLU A 274 0.68 11.80 -13.57
N GLU A 275 -0.09 11.78 -12.48
CA GLU A 275 -0.93 12.90 -12.06
C GLU A 275 -0.12 14.17 -11.80
N GLN A 276 1.06 14.07 -11.18
CA GLN A 276 1.92 15.24 -10.95
C GLN A 276 2.53 15.78 -12.24
N LEU A 277 2.98 14.89 -13.14
CA LEU A 277 3.55 15.30 -14.43
C LEU A 277 2.49 15.97 -15.29
N SER A 278 1.28 15.40 -15.35
CA SER A 278 0.13 15.98 -16.03
C SER A 278 -0.23 17.36 -15.46
N ALA A 279 -0.29 17.51 -14.13
CA ALA A 279 -0.54 18.79 -13.48
C ALA A 279 0.56 19.84 -13.75
N ALA A 280 1.79 19.41 -14.06
CA ALA A 280 2.91 20.27 -14.44
C ALA A 280 3.03 20.50 -15.96
N GLY A 281 2.08 19.99 -16.76
CA GLY A 281 2.12 20.07 -18.23
C GLY A 281 3.27 19.28 -18.86
N ARG A 282 3.76 18.24 -18.19
CA ARG A 282 4.85 17.37 -18.63
C ARG A 282 4.33 15.98 -18.97
N GLU A 283 4.91 15.38 -19.99
CA GLU A 283 4.60 14.01 -20.38
C GLU A 283 5.48 13.00 -19.61
N PRO A 284 4.99 11.78 -19.26
CA PRO A 284 5.79 10.74 -18.61
C PRO A 284 7.11 10.42 -19.32
N GLN A 285 7.13 10.54 -20.66
CA GLN A 285 8.31 10.29 -21.50
C GLN A 285 9.40 11.38 -21.34
N GLN A 286 9.05 12.55 -20.81
CA GLN A 286 10.00 13.63 -20.49
C GLN A 286 10.62 13.47 -19.09
N ALA A 287 10.14 12.51 -18.29
CA ALA A 287 10.65 12.19 -16.96
C ALA A 287 11.75 11.11 -16.99
N SER A 288 12.54 11.03 -18.07
CA SER A 288 13.47 9.92 -18.31
C SER A 288 14.45 9.70 -17.14
N MET A 289 14.37 8.48 -16.59
CA MET A 289 15.42 7.71 -15.91
C MET A 289 16.27 8.35 -14.81
N GLU A 290 15.69 9.29 -14.07
CA GLU A 290 16.11 9.54 -12.70
C GLU A 290 14.86 9.57 -11.82
N SER A 291 14.18 8.42 -11.77
CA SER A 291 12.97 8.27 -10.97
C SER A 291 13.30 8.47 -9.50
N ILE A 292 12.58 9.39 -8.86
CA ILE A 292 12.78 9.66 -7.43
C ILE A 292 12.26 8.48 -6.62
N VAL A 293 13.14 7.84 -5.84
CA VAL A 293 12.80 6.73 -4.95
C VAL A 293 12.67 7.26 -3.52
N ILE A 294 11.50 7.08 -2.92
CA ILE A 294 11.28 7.39 -1.50
C ILE A 294 11.30 6.09 -0.70
N ARG A 295 12.21 6.02 0.28
CA ARG A 295 12.39 4.84 1.15
C ARG A 295 12.88 5.24 2.53
N LYS A 296 12.87 4.29 3.45
CA LYS A 296 13.53 4.47 4.74
C LYS A 296 15.04 4.49 4.56
N CYS A 297 15.70 5.28 5.39
CA CYS A 297 17.15 5.23 5.55
C CYS A 297 17.50 4.27 6.69
N HIS A 298 18.52 3.46 6.48
CA HIS A 298 19.00 2.45 7.42
C HIS A 298 20.52 2.55 7.63
N GLU A 299 21.24 3.01 6.61
CA GLU A 299 22.70 3.06 6.65
C GLU A 299 23.21 4.37 7.23
N LEU A 300 24.36 4.31 7.90
CA LEU A 300 25.00 5.49 8.50
C LEU A 300 25.34 6.57 7.47
N ASP A 301 25.68 6.18 6.24
CA ASP A 301 26.02 7.11 5.17
C ASP A 301 24.80 7.89 4.67
N GLU A 302 23.62 7.28 4.69
CA GLU A 302 22.35 7.95 4.38
C GLU A 302 22.00 8.96 5.48
N MET A 303 22.22 8.60 6.74
CA MET A 303 22.01 9.53 7.85
C MET A 303 23.03 10.69 7.81
N ARG A 304 24.27 10.43 7.37
CA ARG A 304 25.24 11.49 7.08
C ARG A 304 24.75 12.40 5.95
N ALA A 305 24.16 11.86 4.90
CA ALA A 305 23.55 12.64 3.83
C ALA A 305 22.39 13.51 4.34
N CYS A 306 21.55 13.02 5.27
CA CYS A 306 20.55 13.85 5.94
C CYS A 306 21.18 15.05 6.67
N VAL A 307 22.30 14.85 7.38
CA VAL A 307 23.02 15.94 8.06
C VAL A 307 23.61 16.95 7.07
N ALA A 308 24.17 16.47 5.96
CA ALA A 308 24.69 17.34 4.91
C ALA A 308 23.57 18.18 4.28
N LEU A 309 22.43 17.55 3.95
CA LEU A 309 21.29 18.22 3.34
C LEU A 309 20.63 19.25 4.27
N GLN A 310 20.72 19.08 5.60
CA GLN A 310 20.28 20.12 6.54
C GLN A 310 21.05 21.43 6.36
N LYS A 311 22.39 21.35 6.26
CA LYS A 311 23.26 22.51 6.06
C LYS A 311 22.90 23.24 4.76
N GLU A 312 22.72 22.48 3.69
CA GLU A 312 22.37 23.00 2.37
C GLU A 312 21.01 23.71 2.36
N VAL A 313 19.99 23.11 2.97
CA VAL A 313 18.60 23.57 2.87
C VAL A 313 18.30 24.77 3.77
N TRP A 314 18.84 24.80 4.99
CA TRP A 314 18.50 25.80 6.00
C TRP A 314 19.63 26.76 6.35
N ASN A 315 20.85 26.50 5.87
CA ASN A 315 22.04 27.29 6.19
C ASN A 315 22.25 27.45 7.72
N PHE A 316 21.95 26.40 8.48
CA PHE A 316 22.13 26.37 9.92
C PHE A 316 23.60 26.37 10.32
N SER A 317 23.90 26.98 11.47
CA SER A 317 25.17 26.77 12.14
C SER A 317 25.30 25.32 12.62
N ASP A 318 26.54 24.85 12.81
CA ASP A 318 26.78 23.48 13.30
C ASP A 318 26.07 23.19 14.64
N ALA A 319 25.86 24.21 15.47
CA ALA A 319 25.17 24.10 16.76
C ALA A 319 23.65 23.87 16.64
N GLU A 320 23.05 24.22 15.50
CA GLU A 320 21.60 24.12 15.27
C GLU A 320 21.22 22.86 14.46
N LEU A 321 22.21 22.12 13.96
CA LEU A 321 21.97 20.88 13.21
C LEU A 321 21.53 19.75 14.13
N VAL A 322 20.60 18.94 13.64
CA VAL A 322 20.35 17.64 14.24
C VAL A 322 21.57 16.74 13.98
N PRO A 323 22.28 16.30 15.04
CA PRO A 323 23.49 15.51 14.87
C PRO A 323 23.17 14.11 14.36
N LEU A 324 24.12 13.49 13.65
CA LEU A 324 24.04 12.12 13.15
C LEU A 324 23.52 11.13 14.21
N ARG A 325 23.98 11.26 15.45
CA ARG A 325 23.59 10.38 16.56
C ARG A 325 22.08 10.44 16.85
N LEU A 326 21.42 11.57 16.64
CA LEU A 326 19.98 11.67 16.86
C LEU A 326 19.20 10.95 15.76
N PHE A 327 19.68 10.91 14.52
CA PHE A 327 19.10 10.08 13.48
C PHE A 327 19.16 8.60 13.89
N VAL A 328 20.34 8.10 14.25
CA VAL A 328 20.53 6.72 14.71
C VAL A 328 19.60 6.38 15.89
N VAL A 329 19.50 7.29 16.87
CA VAL A 329 18.59 7.09 18.02
C VAL A 329 17.14 7.09 17.56
N ALA A 330 16.73 8.03 16.72
CA ALA A 330 15.36 8.13 16.22
C ALA A 330 14.93 6.82 15.55
N GLU A 331 15.76 6.23 14.68
CA GLU A 331 15.45 4.93 14.07
C GLU A 331 15.26 3.83 15.13
N LYS A 332 16.19 3.73 16.09
CA LYS A 332 16.18 2.69 17.13
C LYS A 332 14.98 2.76 18.06
N ILE A 333 14.50 3.95 18.40
CA ILE A 333 13.40 4.11 19.35
C ILE A 333 12.02 4.04 18.69
N GLY A 334 11.95 3.76 17.39
CA GLY A 334 10.70 3.68 16.64
C GLY A 334 10.27 5.01 15.99
N GLY A 335 11.22 5.88 15.69
CA GLY A 335 11.02 7.05 14.82
C GLY A 335 10.97 6.68 13.35
N GLN A 336 11.23 7.67 12.50
CA GLN A 336 11.32 7.53 11.06
C GLN A 336 12.47 8.37 10.53
N ILE A 337 13.28 7.78 9.65
CA ILE A 337 14.18 8.50 8.75
C ILE A 337 13.80 8.06 7.35
N ILE A 338 13.26 8.98 6.56
CA ILE A 338 12.79 8.70 5.20
C ILE A 338 13.57 9.59 4.26
N GLY A 339 14.26 8.99 3.30
CA GLY A 339 15.01 9.68 2.26
C GLY A 339 14.28 9.61 0.91
N ALA A 340 14.44 10.66 0.12
CA ALA A 340 14.11 10.71 -1.29
C ALA A 340 15.42 10.76 -2.09
N PHE A 341 15.57 9.83 -3.03
CA PHE A 341 16.80 9.60 -3.76
C PHE A 341 16.60 9.73 -5.25
N GLN A 342 17.57 10.32 -5.93
CA GLN A 342 17.68 10.32 -7.37
C GLN A 342 18.99 9.61 -7.73
N GLY A 343 18.89 8.37 -8.22
CA GLY A 343 20.04 7.46 -8.17
C GLY A 343 20.51 7.24 -6.73
N ASP A 344 21.80 7.44 -6.47
CA ASP A 344 22.40 7.37 -5.13
C ASP A 344 22.33 8.69 -4.36
N GLU A 345 21.89 9.77 -5.02
CA GLU A 345 21.90 11.10 -4.43
C GLU A 345 20.65 11.36 -3.59
N MET A 346 20.84 11.76 -2.32
CA MET A 346 19.74 12.20 -1.46
C MET A 346 19.31 13.64 -1.80
N ILE A 347 18.08 13.78 -2.30
CA ILE A 347 17.49 15.07 -2.71
C ILE A 347 16.41 15.58 -1.75
N GLY A 348 16.02 14.76 -0.76
CA GLY A 348 15.10 15.14 0.31
C GLY A 348 15.12 14.14 1.46
N PHE A 349 14.71 14.57 2.65
CA PHE A 349 14.50 13.67 3.77
C PHE A 349 13.40 14.16 4.73
N ALA A 350 12.86 13.26 5.52
CA ALA A 350 12.08 13.58 6.71
C ALA A 350 12.55 12.78 7.92
N LEU A 351 12.56 13.46 9.07
CA LEU A 351 12.88 12.87 10.37
C LEU A 351 11.64 12.96 11.26
N ALA A 352 11.28 11.85 11.90
CA ALA A 352 10.31 11.81 12.97
C ALA A 352 10.84 11.03 14.18
N VAL A 353 10.47 11.47 15.38
CA VAL A 353 10.75 10.79 16.64
C VAL A 353 9.42 10.38 17.29
N PRO A 354 9.34 9.22 17.94
CA PRO A 354 8.13 8.82 18.64
C PRO A 354 8.01 9.59 19.95
N GLY A 355 6.79 9.94 20.30
CA GLY A 355 6.45 10.59 21.55
C GLY A 355 5.18 9.97 22.15
N ALA A 356 4.98 10.22 23.44
CA ALA A 356 3.73 9.92 24.12
C ALA A 356 3.24 11.18 24.82
N ARG A 357 1.96 11.51 24.66
CA ARG A 357 1.32 12.62 25.38
C ARG A 357 -0.11 12.25 25.74
N GLY A 358 -0.48 12.46 27.01
CA GLY A 358 -1.84 12.17 27.49
C GLY A 358 -2.28 10.72 27.25
N GLY A 359 -1.37 9.75 27.41
CA GLY A 359 -1.65 8.33 27.19
C GLY A 359 -1.67 7.88 25.72
N HIS A 360 -1.46 8.79 24.76
CA HIS A 360 -1.49 8.49 23.34
C HIS A 360 -0.09 8.54 22.73
N ALA A 361 0.27 7.50 21.97
CA ALA A 361 1.48 7.47 21.18
C ALA A 361 1.29 8.26 19.88
N TYR A 362 2.29 9.05 19.50
CA TYR A 362 2.28 9.83 18.26
C TYR A 362 3.70 9.92 17.69
N LEU A 363 3.80 10.28 16.42
CA LEU A 363 5.09 10.63 15.81
C LEU A 363 5.24 12.15 15.76
N HIS A 364 6.33 12.67 16.32
CA HIS A 364 6.73 14.06 16.12
C HIS A 364 7.63 14.18 14.90
N SER A 365 7.11 14.67 13.78
CA SER A 365 7.87 14.84 12.54
C SER A 365 8.72 16.10 12.57
N GLN A 366 9.87 15.99 13.25
CA GLN A 366 10.81 17.08 13.51
C GLN A 366 11.24 17.87 12.27
N MET A 367 11.56 17.19 11.16
CA MET A 367 12.14 17.84 9.97
C MET A 367 11.59 17.30 8.66
N LEU A 368 11.52 18.17 7.66
CA LEU A 368 11.32 17.84 6.25
C LEU A 368 12.23 18.74 5.41
N ALA A 369 13.25 18.17 4.78
CA ALA A 369 14.15 18.86 3.87
C ALA A 369 13.85 18.44 2.43
N VAL A 370 13.83 19.41 1.52
CA VAL A 370 13.82 19.16 0.08
C VAL A 370 14.80 20.13 -0.56
N ARG A 371 15.71 19.61 -1.38
CA ARG A 371 16.68 20.41 -2.11
C ARG A 371 15.98 21.38 -3.06
N LYS A 372 16.56 22.57 -3.27
CA LYS A 372 15.89 23.73 -3.89
C LYS A 372 15.33 23.41 -5.28
N GLU A 373 16.04 22.63 -6.07
CA GLU A 373 15.73 22.26 -7.46
C GLU A 373 14.48 21.36 -7.54
N TYR A 374 14.17 20.62 -6.46
CA TYR A 374 13.04 19.69 -6.38
C TYR A 374 11.87 20.26 -5.56
N ARG A 375 11.96 21.52 -5.13
CA ARG A 375 10.85 22.21 -4.45
C ARG A 375 9.75 22.54 -5.45
N ASN A 376 8.51 22.61 -4.95
CA ASN A 376 7.30 22.86 -5.74
C ASN A 376 6.94 21.75 -6.76
N ALA A 377 7.73 20.68 -6.88
CA ALA A 377 7.40 19.49 -7.68
C ALA A 377 6.62 18.41 -6.89
N GLY A 378 6.05 18.77 -5.73
CA GLY A 378 5.28 17.84 -4.90
C GLY A 378 6.10 16.91 -3.99
N LEU A 379 7.42 16.84 -4.14
CA LEU A 379 8.28 15.88 -3.41
C LEU A 379 8.11 15.92 -1.89
N GLY A 380 8.02 17.11 -1.28
CA GLY A 380 7.81 17.24 0.17
C GLY A 380 6.49 16.63 0.64
N ARG A 381 5.43 16.71 -0.18
CA ARG A 381 4.15 16.04 0.08
C ARG A 381 4.30 14.53 -0.03
N SER A 382 5.01 14.03 -1.02
CA SER A 382 5.24 12.59 -1.23
C SER A 382 5.98 11.95 -0.07
N ILE A 383 7.03 12.62 0.42
CA ILE A 383 7.76 12.17 1.61
C ILE A 383 6.81 12.11 2.82
N LYS A 384 5.97 13.12 3.02
CA LYS A 384 4.97 13.14 4.11
C LYS A 384 3.93 12.04 3.97
N LEU A 385 3.45 11.73 2.77
CA LEU A 385 2.52 10.62 2.55
C LEU A 385 3.19 9.28 2.84
N PHE A 386 4.46 9.11 2.47
CA PHE A 386 5.22 7.94 2.86
C PHE A 386 5.37 7.84 4.40
N GLN A 387 5.67 8.96 5.09
CA GLN A 387 5.70 9.00 6.55
C GLN A 387 4.36 8.54 7.14
N ARG A 388 3.25 8.99 6.57
CA ARG A 388 1.90 8.59 7.00
C ARG A 388 1.67 7.10 6.81
N ASP A 389 1.96 6.55 5.64
CA ASP A 389 1.69 5.14 5.36
C ASP A 389 2.53 4.23 6.26
N ASP A 390 3.79 4.58 6.51
CA ASP A 390 4.63 3.89 7.48
C ASP A 390 4.10 4.02 8.92
N ALA A 391 3.66 5.21 9.32
CA ALA A 391 3.09 5.46 10.64
C ALA A 391 1.85 4.61 10.89
N LEU A 392 0.95 4.54 9.91
CA LEU A 392 -0.29 3.76 9.97
C LEU A 392 -0.03 2.27 10.04
N ALA A 393 0.97 1.77 9.28
CA ALA A 393 1.39 0.37 9.37
C ALA A 393 1.88 -0.03 10.76
N ARG A 394 2.27 0.96 11.58
CA ARG A 394 2.79 0.81 12.93
C ARG A 394 1.81 1.31 14.01
N ASN A 395 0.54 1.49 13.66
CA ASN A 395 -0.54 1.95 14.54
C ASN A 395 -0.37 3.35 15.16
N PHE A 396 0.46 4.21 14.56
CA PHE A 396 0.43 5.63 14.89
C PHE A 396 -0.72 6.30 14.11
N GLU A 397 -1.66 6.90 14.83
CA GLU A 397 -2.82 7.59 14.23
C GLU A 397 -2.65 9.10 14.18
N LEU A 398 -1.70 9.63 14.95
CA LEU A 398 -1.38 11.05 15.04
C LEU A 398 0.08 11.28 14.69
N MET A 399 0.30 12.26 13.82
CA MET A 399 1.60 12.86 13.59
C MET A 399 1.52 14.36 13.89
N GLU A 400 2.50 14.88 14.64
CA GLU A 400 2.57 16.29 14.98
C GLU A 400 3.89 16.91 14.51
N TRP A 401 3.87 18.19 14.17
CA TRP A 401 5.07 19.00 13.99
C TRP A 401 4.73 20.47 14.18
N THR A 402 5.71 21.33 14.08
CA THR A 402 5.54 22.77 14.24
C THR A 402 5.95 23.52 13.00
N PHE A 403 5.25 24.59 12.64
CA PHE A 403 5.63 25.48 11.55
C PHE A 403 5.45 26.95 11.93
N ASP A 404 6.23 27.81 11.30
CA ASP A 404 6.16 29.27 11.48
C ASP A 404 4.86 29.82 10.87
N PRO A 405 4.01 30.52 11.64
CA PRO A 405 2.78 31.14 11.14
C PRO A 405 3.01 32.18 10.02
N LEU A 406 4.21 32.74 9.92
CA LEU A 406 4.57 33.72 8.89
C LEU A 406 5.07 33.08 7.58
N GLU A 407 5.29 31.76 7.56
CA GLU A 407 5.73 31.03 6.36
C GLU A 407 4.53 30.52 5.54
N ILE A 408 4.04 31.37 4.63
CA ILE A 408 2.83 31.16 3.83
C ILE A 408 2.84 29.80 3.09
N LYS A 409 3.96 29.44 2.49
CA LYS A 409 4.09 28.18 1.73
C LYS A 409 3.94 26.95 2.63
N ASN A 410 4.47 27.02 3.84
CA ASN A 410 4.39 25.92 4.81
C ASN A 410 2.96 25.77 5.33
N ALA A 411 2.27 26.88 5.62
CA ALA A 411 0.87 26.86 6.01
C ALA A 411 -0.01 26.19 4.95
N TYR A 412 0.17 26.53 3.66
CA TYR A 412 -0.56 25.90 2.56
C TYR A 412 -0.28 24.39 2.45
N LEU A 413 0.98 23.96 2.52
CA LEU A 413 1.33 22.53 2.52
C LEU A 413 0.64 21.78 3.67
N ASN A 414 0.75 22.29 4.89
CA ASN A 414 0.27 21.62 6.09
C ASN A 414 -1.26 21.52 6.11
N ILE A 415 -1.96 22.63 5.86
CA ILE A 415 -3.42 22.70 6.06
C ILE A 415 -4.20 22.23 4.83
N GLU A 416 -3.78 22.62 3.63
CA GLU A 416 -4.52 22.33 2.39
C GLU A 416 -4.05 21.06 1.68
N LYS A 417 -2.74 20.78 1.66
CA LYS A 417 -2.20 19.63 0.89
C LYS A 417 -2.08 18.35 1.70
N LEU A 418 -1.91 18.45 3.02
CA LEU A 418 -1.87 17.31 3.94
C LEU A 418 -3.18 17.15 4.72
N GLY A 419 -3.94 18.22 4.90
CA GLY A 419 -5.19 18.18 5.66
C GLY A 419 -4.99 18.20 7.18
N ALA A 420 -3.80 18.60 7.66
CA ALA A 420 -3.57 18.83 9.08
C ALA A 420 -4.43 19.99 9.60
N ILE A 421 -4.62 20.02 10.91
CA ILE A 421 -5.27 21.13 11.63
C ILE A 421 -4.27 21.77 12.59
N ALA A 422 -4.60 22.92 13.17
CA ALA A 422 -3.87 23.43 14.33
C ALA A 422 -4.83 23.95 15.39
N ARG A 423 -4.58 23.59 16.64
CA ARG A 423 -5.35 24.03 17.82
C ARG A 423 -4.47 24.65 18.91
N ARG A 424 -3.16 24.71 18.66
CA ARG A 424 -2.16 25.11 19.63
C ARG A 424 -1.13 26.03 18.99
N TYR A 425 -0.72 27.01 19.78
CA TYR A 425 0.28 27.99 19.44
C TYR A 425 1.39 27.93 20.51
N ALA A 426 2.65 27.86 20.09
CA ALA A 426 3.81 27.92 20.97
C ALA A 426 4.57 29.21 20.68
N VAL A 427 4.71 30.05 21.72
CA VAL A 427 5.44 31.32 21.63
C VAL A 427 6.93 31.06 21.79
N ASN A 428 7.73 31.58 20.86
CA ASN A 428 9.20 31.53 20.89
C ASN A 428 9.80 30.15 21.22
N GLN A 429 9.28 29.09 20.60
CA GLN A 429 9.53 27.70 21.01
C GLN A 429 11.01 27.30 21.02
N TYR A 430 11.79 27.83 20.09
CA TYR A 430 13.20 27.52 19.88
C TYR A 430 14.12 28.72 20.13
N GLY A 431 13.62 29.81 20.73
CA GLY A 431 14.37 31.06 20.87
C GLY A 431 14.55 31.80 19.52
N ILE A 432 15.56 32.66 19.45
CA ILE A 432 15.95 33.35 18.21
C ILE A 432 17.06 32.53 17.54
N THR A 433 16.83 32.12 16.30
CA THR A 433 17.72 31.22 15.55
C THR A 433 18.51 31.96 14.48
N SER A 434 19.61 31.36 14.00
CA SER A 434 20.41 31.89 12.90
C SER A 434 19.75 31.77 11.52
N SER A 435 18.62 31.05 11.42
CA SER A 435 17.91 30.80 10.17
C SER A 435 17.49 32.09 9.46
N PRO A 436 17.85 32.27 8.17
CA PRO A 436 17.34 33.37 7.35
C PRO A 436 15.80 33.38 7.28
N LEU A 437 15.18 32.20 7.37
CA LEU A 437 13.74 32.04 7.38
C LEU A 437 13.08 32.70 8.58
N GLN A 438 13.76 32.95 9.69
CA GLN A 438 13.16 33.62 10.85
C GLN A 438 13.43 35.13 10.84
N GLY A 439 14.42 35.61 10.08
CA GLY A 439 14.76 37.04 10.03
C GLY A 439 15.14 37.62 11.39
N GLY A 440 15.64 36.81 12.33
CA GLY A 440 15.93 37.24 13.71
C GLY A 440 14.72 37.47 14.60
N LEU A 441 13.50 37.13 14.16
CA LEU A 441 12.30 37.13 14.99
C LEU A 441 12.30 35.93 15.96
N PRO A 442 11.55 36.02 17.09
CA PRO A 442 11.21 34.87 17.93
C PRO A 442 10.57 33.74 17.12
N THR A 443 10.83 32.50 17.51
CA THR A 443 10.33 31.31 16.81
C THR A 443 8.92 30.92 17.26
N ASP A 444 7.95 31.75 16.92
CA ASP A 444 6.54 31.39 17.12
C ASP A 444 6.14 30.23 16.21
N ARG A 445 5.27 29.35 16.73
CA ARG A 445 4.92 28.09 16.08
C ARG A 445 3.44 27.75 16.21
N LEU A 446 2.83 27.38 15.09
CA LEU A 446 1.59 26.60 15.09
C LEU A 446 1.94 25.12 15.17
N VAL A 447 1.24 24.37 16.01
CA VAL A 447 1.35 22.92 16.08
C VAL A 447 0.40 22.30 15.06
N ALA A 448 0.96 21.75 13.98
CA ALA A 448 0.23 20.96 13.02
C ALA A 448 -0.10 19.59 13.63
N GLU A 449 -1.38 19.26 13.67
CA GLU A 449 -1.92 17.97 14.13
C GLU A 449 -2.48 17.23 12.91
N TRP A 450 -1.80 16.16 12.51
CA TRP A 450 -2.17 15.35 11.36
C TRP A 450 -2.75 14.01 11.83
N TRP A 451 -4.07 14.00 11.94
CA TRP A 451 -4.86 12.81 12.27
C TRP A 451 -5.00 11.93 11.04
N LEU A 452 -4.12 10.94 10.92
CA LEU A 452 -3.81 10.21 9.69
C LEU A 452 -5.01 9.41 9.14
N LYS A 453 -5.95 9.01 10.01
CA LYS A 453 -7.19 8.29 9.69
C LYS A 453 -8.46 9.17 9.74
N SER A 454 -8.33 10.48 9.99
CA SER A 454 -9.50 11.37 10.06
C SER A 454 -10.27 11.40 8.74
N LYS A 455 -11.58 11.66 8.80
CA LYS A 455 -12.42 11.75 7.59
C LYS A 455 -11.92 12.86 6.67
N ARG A 456 -11.46 13.97 7.26
CA ARG A 456 -10.79 15.07 6.56
C ARG A 456 -9.62 14.59 5.70
N VAL A 457 -8.66 13.88 6.29
CA VAL A 457 -7.46 13.43 5.57
C VAL A 457 -7.83 12.41 4.51
N LEU A 458 -8.68 11.43 4.83
CA LEU A 458 -9.12 10.42 3.86
C LEU A 458 -9.85 11.05 2.66
N ARG A 459 -10.77 11.99 2.91
CA ARG A 459 -11.48 12.71 1.83
C ARG A 459 -10.53 13.54 0.97
N LEU A 460 -9.55 14.22 1.58
CA LEU A 460 -8.55 14.98 0.84
C LEU A 460 -7.72 14.06 -0.08
N LEU A 461 -7.35 12.88 0.40
CA LEU A 461 -6.58 11.91 -0.38
C LEU A 461 -7.40 11.28 -1.51
N CYS A 462 -8.68 10.97 -1.28
CA CYS A 462 -9.55 10.36 -2.28
C CYS A 462 -10.09 11.36 -3.32
N ASN A 463 -10.47 12.57 -2.89
CA ASN A 463 -11.24 13.51 -3.70
C ASN A 463 -10.46 14.79 -4.04
N GLY A 464 -9.19 14.88 -3.65
CA GLY A 464 -8.33 16.05 -3.88
C GLY A 464 -8.74 17.33 -3.14
N SER A 465 -9.78 17.28 -2.30
CA SER A 465 -10.33 18.44 -1.60
C SER A 465 -10.71 18.13 -0.15
N ARG A 466 -10.45 19.09 0.74
CA ARG A 466 -10.87 19.02 2.14
C ARG A 466 -12.39 19.19 2.27
N PRO A 467 -13.01 18.72 3.37
CA PRO A 467 -14.39 19.06 3.69
C PRO A 467 -14.59 20.59 3.74
N THR A 468 -15.75 21.03 3.26
CA THR A 468 -16.22 22.40 3.46
C THR A 468 -16.56 22.63 4.92
N PHE A 469 -16.29 23.84 5.40
CA PHE A 469 -16.66 24.30 6.73
C PHE A 469 -16.91 25.80 6.67
N GLU A 470 -17.63 26.34 7.65
CA GLU A 470 -17.90 27.77 7.77
C GLU A 470 -16.76 28.44 8.57
N PRO A 471 -15.98 29.37 7.97
CA PRO A 471 -14.97 30.13 8.69
C PRO A 471 -15.63 31.09 9.69
N VAL A 472 -15.17 31.04 10.94
CA VAL A 472 -15.60 31.94 12.02
C VAL A 472 -14.62 33.11 12.17
N LYS A 473 -13.34 32.89 11.87
CA LYS A 473 -12.30 33.91 11.95
C LYS A 473 -11.25 33.72 10.87
N GLU A 474 -10.72 34.84 10.38
CA GLU A 474 -9.62 34.89 9.43
C GLU A 474 -8.41 35.59 10.05
N ILE A 475 -7.20 35.09 9.79
CA ILE A 475 -5.94 35.72 10.20
C ILE A 475 -5.06 35.82 8.96
N THR A 476 -4.51 37.00 8.66
CA THR A 476 -3.81 37.26 7.40
C THR A 476 -2.30 37.44 7.57
N VAL A 477 -1.56 37.04 6.54
CA VAL A 477 -0.11 37.21 6.41
C VAL A 477 0.17 37.83 5.03
N PRO A 478 0.60 39.09 4.95
CA PRO A 478 0.96 39.73 3.69
C PRO A 478 2.16 39.05 3.02
N ALA A 479 2.18 39.02 1.68
CA ALA A 479 3.29 38.45 0.91
C ALA A 479 4.63 39.17 1.18
N GLU A 480 4.56 40.46 1.50
CA GLU A 480 5.68 41.33 1.85
C GLU A 480 6.40 40.89 3.13
N ILE A 481 5.83 39.94 3.90
CA ILE A 481 6.47 39.44 5.13
C ILE A 481 7.89 38.89 4.87
N TYR A 482 8.12 38.28 3.70
CA TYR A 482 9.44 37.76 3.35
C TYR A 482 10.46 38.89 3.16
N GLU A 483 10.05 40.00 2.56
CA GLU A 483 10.88 41.20 2.40
C GLU A 483 11.14 41.88 3.75
N TRP A 484 10.12 41.94 4.61
CA TRP A 484 10.24 42.54 5.94
C TRP A 484 11.20 41.75 6.84
N LYS A 485 11.16 40.42 6.78
CA LYS A 485 12.08 39.54 7.54
C LYS A 485 13.51 39.64 7.02
N ALA A 486 13.71 39.97 5.74
CA ALA A 486 15.02 40.05 5.11
C ALA A 486 15.78 41.37 5.36
N SER A 487 15.09 42.45 5.77
CA SER A 487 15.70 43.77 5.96
C SER A 487 15.68 44.26 7.41
N PRO A 488 16.74 44.93 7.90
CA PRO A 488 16.74 45.58 9.21
C PRO A 488 15.55 46.52 9.44
N GLU A 489 15.19 47.29 8.42
CA GLU A 489 14.12 48.30 8.46
C GLU A 489 12.73 47.66 8.50
N GLY A 490 12.56 46.51 7.84
CA GLY A 490 11.30 45.77 7.80
C GLY A 490 11.04 44.91 9.05
N ARG A 491 12.08 44.54 9.81
CA ARG A 491 11.95 43.61 10.94
C ARG A 491 10.98 44.07 12.03
N LEU A 492 10.90 45.37 12.30
CA LEU A 492 9.93 45.90 13.27
C LEU A 492 8.49 45.61 12.81
N ARG A 493 8.20 45.85 11.52
CA ARG A 493 6.87 45.58 10.93
C ARG A 493 6.55 44.09 10.90
N ALA A 494 7.56 43.24 10.68
CA ALA A 494 7.40 41.79 10.75
C ALA A 494 7.10 41.32 12.19
N GLN A 495 7.75 41.92 13.20
CA GLN A 495 7.48 41.65 14.61
C GLN A 495 6.06 42.08 15.01
N GLU A 496 5.63 43.28 14.62
CA GLU A 496 4.26 43.76 14.87
C GLU A 496 3.20 42.82 14.27
N LEU A 497 3.44 42.31 13.05
CA LEU A 497 2.59 41.30 12.44
C LEU A 497 2.59 39.98 13.23
N GLN A 498 3.77 39.51 13.67
CA GLN A 498 3.90 38.30 14.47
C GLN A 498 3.09 38.41 15.77
N ASP A 499 3.24 39.53 16.48
CA ASP A 499 2.57 39.77 17.77
C ASP A 499 1.05 39.84 17.60
N ARG A 500 0.56 40.54 16.58
CA ARG A 500 -0.87 40.56 16.24
C ARG A 500 -1.40 39.16 15.93
N ASN A 501 -0.71 38.41 15.07
CA ASN A 501 -1.13 37.07 14.70
C ASN A 501 -1.11 36.13 15.92
N ARG A 502 -0.10 36.24 16.80
CA ARG A 502 -0.02 35.51 18.07
C ARG A 502 -1.27 35.73 18.92
N GLU A 503 -1.62 36.99 19.19
CA GLU A 503 -2.81 37.34 19.97
C GLU A 503 -4.09 36.80 19.33
N GLU A 504 -4.23 36.94 18.02
CA GLU A 504 -5.40 36.48 17.30
C GLU A 504 -5.58 34.96 17.33
N PHE A 505 -4.48 34.19 17.19
CA PHE A 505 -4.49 32.73 17.28
C PHE A 505 -4.76 32.25 18.71
N LEU A 506 -4.07 32.82 19.70
CA LEU A 506 -4.27 32.44 21.11
C LEU A 506 -5.72 32.67 21.53
N LYS A 507 -6.31 33.81 21.16
CA LYS A 507 -7.72 34.09 21.41
C LYS A 507 -8.62 33.07 20.71
N ALA A 508 -8.41 32.82 19.42
CA ALA A 508 -9.23 31.88 18.67
C ALA A 508 -9.19 30.45 19.23
N PHE A 509 -8.01 29.98 19.64
CA PHE A 509 -7.86 28.65 20.25
C PHE A 509 -8.49 28.58 21.64
N SER A 510 -8.45 29.68 22.43
CA SER A 510 -9.19 29.77 23.69
C SER A 510 -10.71 29.73 23.49
N ASP A 511 -11.20 30.28 22.37
CA ASP A 511 -12.60 30.21 21.94
C ASP A 511 -12.99 28.85 21.31
N ARG A 512 -12.13 27.82 21.45
CA ARG A 512 -12.27 26.47 20.90
C ARG A 512 -12.40 26.43 19.36
N LEU A 513 -11.86 27.43 18.66
CA LEU A 513 -11.68 27.37 17.22
C LEU A 513 -10.42 26.56 16.89
N ALA A 514 -10.42 25.95 15.71
CA ALA A 514 -9.26 25.28 15.14
C ALA A 514 -8.92 25.94 13.80
N LEU A 515 -7.65 25.94 13.44
CA LEU A 515 -7.22 26.23 12.08
C LEU A 515 -7.58 25.05 11.18
N LEU A 516 -8.50 25.27 10.24
CA LEU A 516 -9.10 24.23 9.40
C LEU A 516 -8.95 24.51 7.90
N GLY A 517 -8.53 25.70 7.50
CA GLY A 517 -8.31 26.05 6.10
C GLY A 517 -7.23 27.11 5.94
N TYR A 518 -6.70 27.20 4.75
CA TYR A 518 -5.72 28.19 4.35
C TYR A 518 -5.92 28.59 2.89
N GLU A 519 -5.84 29.88 2.60
CA GLU A 519 -5.99 30.43 1.26
C GLU A 519 -4.79 31.32 0.92
N CYS A 520 -4.43 31.35 -0.35
CA CYS A 520 -3.49 32.32 -0.91
C CYS A 520 -4.21 33.13 -1.98
N ASP A 521 -4.14 34.46 -1.89
CA ASP A 521 -4.71 35.33 -2.93
C ASP A 521 -3.75 35.50 -4.13
N GLN A 522 -4.22 36.20 -5.17
CA GLN A 522 -3.43 36.46 -6.40
C GLN A 522 -2.18 37.31 -6.15
N LYS A 523 -2.12 38.05 -5.04
CA LYS A 523 -0.97 38.87 -4.65
C LYS A 523 0.02 38.08 -3.78
N GLY A 524 -0.28 36.82 -3.47
CA GLY A 524 0.54 35.95 -2.65
C GLY A 524 0.30 36.10 -1.15
N ASN A 525 -0.71 36.85 -0.73
CA ASN A 525 -1.05 36.98 0.69
C ASN A 525 -1.67 35.68 1.19
N GLY A 526 -1.25 35.28 2.39
CA GLY A 526 -1.79 34.14 3.11
C GLY A 526 -2.99 34.52 3.98
N LYS A 527 -3.95 33.61 4.07
CA LYS A 527 -5.11 33.73 4.94
C LYS A 527 -5.42 32.41 5.63
N PHE A 528 -5.30 32.39 6.95
CA PHE A 528 -5.72 31.28 7.81
C PHE A 528 -7.22 31.37 8.07
N LEU A 529 -7.92 30.25 7.89
CA LEU A 529 -9.36 30.12 8.12
C LEU A 529 -9.62 29.24 9.35
N LEU A 530 -10.17 29.85 10.39
CA LEU A 530 -10.45 29.19 11.66
C LEU A 530 -11.95 28.91 11.78
N GLY A 531 -12.30 27.71 12.24
CA GLY A 531 -13.69 27.27 12.41
C GLY A 531 -13.82 26.26 13.54
N ARG A 532 -15.04 25.77 13.77
CA ARG A 532 -15.28 24.75 14.79
C ARG A 532 -14.90 23.37 14.26
N TRP A 533 -14.06 22.65 15.00
CA TRP A 533 -13.74 21.25 14.70
C TRP A 533 -14.88 20.35 15.23
N LEU A 534 -15.50 19.58 14.33
CA LEU A 534 -16.71 18.80 14.62
C LEU A 534 -16.47 17.28 14.69
N GLU A 535 -15.25 16.80 14.40
CA GLU A 535 -14.94 15.38 14.56
C GLU A 535 -14.48 15.09 15.99
N ASN A 536 -14.94 13.96 16.55
CA ASN A 536 -14.57 13.48 17.89
C ASN A 536 -13.14 12.89 17.93
N TRP A 537 -12.15 13.67 17.49
CA TRP A 537 -10.72 13.40 17.70
C TRP A 537 -10.22 14.39 18.75
N GLU A 538 -10.45 14.03 20.01
CA GLU A 538 -10.01 14.82 21.15
C GLU A 538 -8.69 14.30 21.70
N TYR A 539 -7.85 15.23 22.13
CA TYR A 539 -6.83 14.93 23.11
C TYR A 539 -7.57 14.65 24.42
N ALA A 540 -7.28 13.55 25.11
CA ALA A 540 -7.60 13.48 26.54
C ALA A 540 -6.83 14.62 27.22
N ALA A 541 -7.55 15.64 27.70
CA ALA A 541 -6.94 16.67 28.52
C ALA A 541 -6.32 16.00 29.75
N ILE A 542 -5.12 16.42 30.14
CA ILE A 542 -4.54 16.01 31.42
C ILE A 542 -5.48 16.55 32.51
N GLY A 543 -6.32 15.69 33.09
CA GLY A 543 -7.14 16.07 34.25
C GLY A 543 -8.61 15.66 34.27
N GLU A 544 -9.10 14.74 33.44
CA GLU A 544 -10.40 14.11 33.70
C GLU A 544 -10.20 12.63 34.04
N LYS A 545 -10.25 12.35 35.34
CA LYS A 545 -10.46 11.04 35.96
C LYS A 545 -11.83 11.06 36.62
#